data_AF-A0A2Z4WBS6-F1
#
_entry.id   AF-A0A2Z4WBS6-F1
#
_cell.length_a   1.000
_cell.length_b   1.000
_cell.length_c   1.000
_cell.angle_alpha   90.00
_cell.angle_beta   90.00
_cell.angle_gamma   90.00
#
_symmetry.space_group_name_H-M   'P 1'
#
loop_
_entity.id
_entity.type
_entity.pdbx_description
1 polymer ?
#
loop_
_entity_poly.entity_id
_entity_poly.type
_entity_poly.pdbx_seq_one_letter_code
_entity_poly.pdbx_strand_id
1 'polypeptide(L)'
;MDKCTEKLNRGSAMALLPMGIFLALYLVTSIITKDFYKMPVIIALLAACIVAFMMNPKESIDTKLELFCKGAGNLDIIIMLLIFVFSGAFANVAKSMGAVESTVNLGLKFLPSSVLIAGVFLIAAFISLAIGTSMGTIAALAPIAMGIAQKLGVNPGLAIGAVVGGSMFGDNLSMLSDTTIAAVRTQGTNMKDKFKVNLFMVLPAVIITTILLIITTLGVKTNVGGAYEYNIIKVIPYIVVLVGALMGVNVLAILALGVGLAGIIGLSTGAFNIWGFVKACNDGILGMSELIIISILVAGLVQIISHNGGIDYILYIISKRMKSKKGAEFGIALLVSIVDLCTANNTVSIVITGSIAKNVSEKYGIEEERTASILDIFACTFQGIIPYGAQLLLASSLSKISPIEIMKYLYYPYLMGIIALVCIIVGFPKTKIVKSKDREMEVVTE
;
A
#
# COMPACT_ATOMS: atom_id res chain seq x y z
N MET A 1 -4.34 5.63 -38.60
CA MET A 1 -4.53 5.62 -37.13
C MET A 1 -4.15 4.22 -36.64
N ASP A 2 -3.47 4.11 -35.50
CA ASP A 2 -2.97 2.83 -34.98
C ASP A 2 -4.18 1.98 -34.50
N LYS A 3 -4.29 0.71 -34.90
CA LYS A 3 -5.39 -0.21 -34.51
C LYS A 3 -5.61 -0.31 -32.99
N CYS A 4 -4.58 -0.01 -32.19
CA CYS A 4 -4.64 0.02 -30.71
C CYS A 4 -5.42 1.24 -30.17
N THR A 5 -5.42 2.36 -30.90
CA THR A 5 -6.15 3.59 -30.52
C THR A 5 -7.56 3.66 -31.05
N GLU A 6 -7.92 2.83 -32.05
CA GLU A 6 -9.27 2.81 -32.63
C GLU A 6 -10.34 2.23 -31.69
N LYS A 7 -9.95 1.40 -30.71
CA LYS A 7 -10.88 0.82 -29.72
C LYS A 7 -11.01 1.62 -28.42
N LEU A 8 -10.22 2.69 -28.23
CA LEU A 8 -10.21 3.45 -26.98
C LEU A 8 -11.19 4.63 -27.05
N ASN A 9 -12.03 4.77 -26.03
CA ASN A 9 -12.76 6.01 -25.80
C ASN A 9 -11.73 7.13 -25.55
N ARG A 10 -11.90 8.29 -26.20
CA ARG A 10 -10.97 9.42 -26.02
C ARG A 10 -11.04 10.00 -24.61
N GLY A 11 -12.13 9.75 -23.88
CA GLY A 11 -12.35 10.31 -22.55
C GLY A 11 -12.37 11.83 -22.54
N SER A 12 -12.21 12.42 -21.34
CA SER A 12 -12.14 13.87 -21.16
C SER A 12 -11.02 14.27 -20.21
N ALA A 13 -10.11 15.15 -20.67
CA ALA A 13 -9.08 15.74 -19.83
C ALA A 13 -9.67 16.49 -18.63
N MET A 14 -10.80 17.17 -18.85
CA MET A 14 -11.48 17.96 -17.83
C MET A 14 -11.94 17.09 -16.66
N ALA A 15 -12.24 15.81 -16.88
CA ALA A 15 -12.66 14.90 -15.82
C ALA A 15 -11.59 14.67 -14.74
N LEU A 16 -10.32 14.99 -15.02
CA LEU A 16 -9.22 14.93 -14.04
C LEU A 16 -9.06 16.22 -13.22
N LEU A 17 -9.79 17.28 -13.56
CA LEU A 17 -9.73 18.57 -12.87
C LEU A 17 -9.93 18.45 -11.34
N PRO A 18 -10.89 17.66 -10.83
CA PRO A 18 -11.07 17.50 -9.38
C PRO A 18 -9.80 17.01 -8.67
N MET A 19 -9.12 16.01 -9.24
CA MET A 19 -7.86 15.49 -8.69
C MET A 19 -6.74 16.52 -8.80
N GLY A 20 -6.69 17.27 -9.89
CA GLY A 20 -5.76 18.40 -10.06
C GLY A 20 -5.95 19.48 -8.99
N ILE A 21 -7.20 19.80 -8.63
CA ILE A 21 -7.54 20.77 -7.58
C ILE A 21 -7.15 20.24 -6.20
N PHE A 22 -7.43 18.97 -5.90
CA PHE A 22 -6.98 18.34 -4.66
C PHE A 22 -5.45 18.47 -4.50
N LEU A 23 -4.70 18.06 -5.53
CA LEU A 23 -3.24 18.13 -5.52
C LEU A 23 -2.74 19.57 -5.43
N ALA A 24 -3.37 20.51 -6.14
CA ALA A 24 -3.01 21.93 -6.08
C ALA A 24 -3.24 22.49 -4.67
N LEU A 25 -4.43 22.34 -4.11
CA LEU A 25 -4.76 22.86 -2.77
C LEU A 25 -3.86 22.22 -1.71
N TYR A 26 -3.68 20.91 -1.74
CA TYR A 26 -2.89 20.23 -0.73
C TYR A 26 -1.39 20.53 -0.87
N LEU A 27 -0.80 20.27 -2.04
CA LEU A 27 0.65 20.37 -2.23
C LEU A 27 1.12 21.82 -2.32
N VAL A 28 0.45 22.68 -3.09
CA VAL A 28 0.90 24.06 -3.28
C VAL A 28 0.81 24.83 -1.98
N THR A 29 -0.30 24.72 -1.24
CA THR A 29 -0.41 25.36 0.07
C THR A 29 0.69 24.87 1.00
N SER A 30 0.90 23.56 1.09
CA SER A 30 1.92 23.01 1.98
C SER A 30 3.36 23.41 1.63
N ILE A 31 3.67 23.56 0.34
CA ILE A 31 4.99 24.03 -0.12
C ILE A 31 5.18 25.50 0.21
N ILE A 32 4.16 26.34 -0.03
CA ILE A 32 4.22 27.79 0.25
C ILE A 32 4.36 28.03 1.76
N THR A 33 3.60 27.29 2.56
CA THR A 33 3.60 27.45 4.02
C THR A 33 4.78 26.75 4.69
N LYS A 34 5.48 25.86 3.97
CA LYS A 34 6.45 24.90 4.51
C LYS A 34 5.90 24.05 5.65
N ASP A 35 4.57 23.86 5.66
CA ASP A 35 3.85 23.16 6.71
C ASP A 35 2.68 22.38 6.11
N PHE A 36 2.84 21.06 6.07
CA PHE A 36 1.88 20.12 5.50
C PHE A 36 0.65 19.88 6.38
N TYR A 37 0.62 20.43 7.61
CA TYR A 37 -0.54 20.37 8.48
C TYR A 37 -1.48 21.57 8.30
N LYS A 38 -1.02 22.66 7.66
CA LYS A 38 -1.85 23.86 7.48
C LYS A 38 -3.02 23.68 6.52
N MET A 39 -2.90 22.79 5.54
CA MET A 39 -4.01 22.42 4.67
C MET A 39 -4.47 21.00 5.05
N PRO A 40 -5.57 20.86 5.82
CA PRO A 40 -6.10 19.55 6.15
C PRO A 40 -6.52 18.80 4.88
N VAL A 41 -6.09 17.54 4.76
CA VAL A 41 -6.34 16.70 3.57
C VAL A 41 -7.83 16.58 3.28
N ILE A 42 -8.65 16.40 4.33
CA ILE A 42 -10.12 16.32 4.21
C ILE A 42 -10.70 17.56 3.53
N ILE A 43 -10.21 18.76 3.87
CA ILE A 43 -10.74 20.01 3.30
C ILE A 43 -10.36 20.13 1.82
N ALA A 44 -9.13 19.78 1.46
CA ALA A 44 -8.70 19.75 0.06
C ALA A 44 -9.51 18.72 -0.76
N LEU A 45 -9.80 17.55 -0.19
CA LEU A 45 -10.63 16.52 -0.82
C LEU A 45 -12.09 16.94 -0.96
N LEU A 46 -12.67 17.59 0.05
CA LEU A 46 -14.03 18.13 -0.04
C LEU A 46 -14.16 19.16 -1.16
N ALA A 47 -13.17 20.05 -1.32
CA ALA A 47 -13.13 20.99 -2.43
C ALA A 47 -13.06 20.28 -3.79
N ALA A 48 -12.27 19.23 -3.91
CA ALA A 48 -12.22 18.40 -5.12
C ALA A 48 -13.56 17.68 -5.39
N CYS A 49 -14.20 17.12 -4.37
CA CYS A 49 -15.53 16.53 -4.49
C CYS A 49 -16.55 17.56 -4.98
N ILE A 50 -16.57 18.78 -4.41
CA ILE A 50 -17.47 19.85 -4.87
C ILE A 50 -17.27 20.10 -6.38
N VAL A 51 -16.03 20.21 -6.83
CA VAL A 51 -15.75 20.41 -8.27
C VAL A 51 -16.25 19.22 -9.09
N ALA A 52 -16.00 17.98 -8.63
CA ALA A 52 -16.47 16.78 -9.31
C ALA A 52 -18.00 16.74 -9.45
N PHE A 53 -18.74 17.19 -8.44
CA PHE A 53 -20.19 17.29 -8.47
C PHE A 53 -20.71 18.43 -9.38
N MET A 54 -19.94 19.51 -9.52
CA MET A 54 -20.24 20.62 -10.44
C MET A 54 -19.98 20.26 -11.91
N MET A 55 -19.08 19.30 -12.17
CA MET A 55 -18.81 18.80 -13.52
C MET A 55 -20.01 18.03 -14.09
N ASN A 56 -20.13 17.98 -15.42
CA ASN A 56 -21.24 17.33 -16.12
C ASN A 56 -22.61 17.84 -15.64
N PRO A 57 -22.94 19.14 -15.89
CA PRO A 57 -24.18 19.75 -15.41
C PRO A 57 -25.46 19.15 -16.00
N LYS A 58 -25.34 18.29 -17.02
CA LYS A 58 -26.46 17.55 -17.62
C LYS A 58 -26.95 16.39 -16.74
N GLU A 59 -26.11 15.87 -15.86
CA GLU A 59 -26.48 14.80 -14.93
C GLU A 59 -26.98 15.39 -13.61
N SER A 60 -28.00 14.77 -13.02
CA SER A 60 -28.57 15.19 -11.73
C SER A 60 -27.56 14.99 -10.60
N ILE A 61 -27.71 15.77 -9.53
CA ILE A 61 -26.91 15.61 -8.30
C ILE A 61 -27.14 14.21 -7.71
N ASP A 62 -28.36 13.69 -7.75
CA ASP A 62 -28.69 12.35 -7.23
C ASP A 62 -27.90 11.25 -7.94
N THR A 63 -27.77 11.33 -9.28
CA THR A 63 -26.98 10.37 -10.07
C THR A 63 -25.50 10.42 -9.64
N LYS A 64 -24.95 11.62 -9.47
CA LYS A 64 -23.56 11.80 -9.04
C LYS A 64 -23.33 11.32 -7.61
N LEU A 65 -24.32 11.51 -6.74
CA LEU A 65 -24.29 11.02 -5.36
C LEU A 65 -24.33 9.49 -5.33
N GLU A 66 -25.18 8.85 -6.15
CA GLU A 66 -25.22 7.40 -6.28
C GLU A 66 -23.87 6.85 -6.77
N LEU A 67 -23.28 7.47 -7.79
CA LEU A 67 -21.94 7.12 -8.28
C LEU A 67 -20.88 7.27 -7.18
N PHE A 68 -20.89 8.40 -6.46
CA PHE A 68 -19.98 8.62 -5.35
C PHE A 68 -20.12 7.53 -4.27
N CYS A 69 -21.35 7.26 -3.84
CA CYS A 69 -21.64 6.24 -2.82
C CYS A 69 -21.28 4.84 -3.29
N LYS A 70 -21.44 4.53 -4.58
CA LYS A 70 -21.00 3.25 -5.17
C LYS A 70 -19.48 3.10 -5.12
N GLY A 71 -18.73 4.18 -5.36
CA GLY A 71 -17.28 4.20 -5.21
C GLY A 71 -16.85 4.01 -3.76
N ALA A 72 -17.40 4.82 -2.86
CA ALA A 72 -17.12 4.75 -1.43
C ALA A 72 -17.55 3.43 -0.77
N GLY A 73 -18.63 2.82 -1.29
CA GLY A 73 -19.18 1.54 -0.84
C GLY A 73 -18.58 0.32 -1.53
N ASN A 74 -17.49 0.48 -2.30
CA ASN A 74 -16.80 -0.65 -2.90
C ASN A 74 -16.28 -1.61 -1.81
N LEU A 75 -16.38 -2.92 -2.06
CA LEU A 75 -16.02 -3.96 -1.09
C LEU A 75 -14.60 -3.80 -0.53
N ASP A 76 -13.62 -3.52 -1.38
CA ASP A 76 -12.21 -3.40 -0.97
C ASP A 76 -12.03 -2.20 -0.03
N ILE A 77 -12.72 -1.10 -0.32
CA ILE A 77 -12.74 0.11 0.51
C ILE A 77 -13.38 -0.21 1.85
N ILE A 78 -14.55 -0.86 1.88
CA ILE A 78 -15.23 -1.21 3.13
C ILE A 78 -14.39 -2.16 4.00
N ILE A 79 -13.76 -3.18 3.41
CA ILE A 79 -12.86 -4.09 4.14
C ILE A 79 -11.69 -3.31 4.74
N MET A 80 -11.10 -2.39 3.99
CA MET A 80 -10.02 -1.53 4.46
C MET A 80 -10.45 -0.63 5.62
N LEU A 81 -11.65 -0.03 5.57
CA LEU A 81 -12.20 0.76 6.68
C LEU A 81 -12.34 -0.09 7.95
N LEU A 82 -12.80 -1.34 7.82
CA LEU A 82 -12.89 -2.27 8.95
C LEU A 82 -11.50 -2.61 9.50
N ILE A 83 -10.50 -2.81 8.65
CA ILE A 83 -9.11 -3.03 9.09
C ILE A 83 -8.63 -1.83 9.91
N PHE A 84 -8.93 -0.60 9.49
CA PHE A 84 -8.56 0.59 10.25
C PHE A 84 -9.18 0.58 11.65
N VAL A 85 -10.49 0.29 11.76
CA VAL A 85 -11.20 0.20 13.04
C VAL A 85 -10.54 -0.82 13.98
N PHE A 86 -10.34 -2.06 13.52
CA PHE A 86 -9.76 -3.12 14.35
C PHE A 86 -8.28 -2.87 14.64
N SER A 87 -7.53 -2.31 13.70
CA SER A 87 -6.13 -1.92 13.89
C SER A 87 -5.98 -0.82 14.93
N GLY A 88 -6.82 0.21 14.89
CA GLY A 88 -6.81 1.30 15.86
C GLY A 88 -7.11 0.79 17.27
N ALA A 89 -8.15 -0.04 17.41
CA ALA A 89 -8.48 -0.70 18.67
C ALA A 89 -7.30 -1.56 19.17
N PHE A 90 -6.74 -2.43 18.32
CA PHE A 90 -5.64 -3.32 18.69
C PHE A 90 -4.41 -2.53 19.14
N ALA A 91 -3.98 -1.55 18.35
CA ALA A 91 -2.80 -0.74 18.63
C ALA A 91 -2.92 -0.01 19.98
N ASN A 92 -4.09 0.57 20.27
CA ASN A 92 -4.27 1.33 21.50
C ASN A 92 -4.45 0.44 22.74
N VAL A 93 -5.15 -0.70 22.63
CA VAL A 93 -5.27 -1.69 23.72
C VAL A 93 -3.91 -2.33 24.01
N ALA A 94 -3.18 -2.75 22.97
CA ALA A 94 -1.84 -3.32 23.09
C ALA A 94 -0.85 -2.32 23.74
N LYS A 95 -0.90 -1.05 23.34
CA LYS A 95 -0.14 0.01 23.99
C LYS A 95 -0.53 0.17 25.46
N SER A 96 -1.81 0.26 25.77
CA SER A 96 -2.32 0.51 27.12
C SER A 96 -2.00 -0.63 28.09
N MET A 97 -1.93 -1.88 27.63
CA MET A 97 -1.54 -3.01 28.48
C MET A 97 -0.01 -3.22 28.60
N GLY A 98 0.80 -2.48 27.82
CA GLY A 98 2.26 -2.54 27.84
C GLY A 98 2.87 -3.58 26.90
N ALA A 99 2.11 -4.04 25.89
CA ALA A 99 2.59 -4.98 24.87
C ALA A 99 3.71 -4.38 24.03
N VAL A 100 3.51 -3.14 23.58
CA VAL A 100 4.46 -2.43 22.71
C VAL A 100 5.82 -2.34 23.41
N GLU A 101 5.84 -1.86 24.66
CA GLU A 101 7.07 -1.74 25.43
C GLU A 101 7.74 -3.11 25.66
N SER A 102 6.98 -4.12 26.08
CA SER A 102 7.53 -5.46 26.34
C SER A 102 8.14 -6.07 25.08
N THR A 103 7.50 -5.88 23.92
CA THR A 103 7.96 -6.41 22.63
C THR A 103 9.24 -5.71 22.17
N VAL A 104 9.32 -4.38 22.35
CA VAL A 104 10.50 -3.59 22.00
C VAL A 104 11.68 -3.96 22.90
N ASN A 105 11.47 -4.07 24.21
CA ASN A 105 12.51 -4.45 25.16
C ASN A 105 13.00 -5.89 24.93
N LEU A 106 12.09 -6.81 24.58
CA LEU A 106 12.47 -8.16 24.16
C LEU A 106 13.40 -8.14 22.94
N GLY A 107 13.06 -7.36 21.90
CA GLY A 107 13.91 -7.19 20.72
C GLY A 107 15.29 -6.64 21.05
N LEU A 108 15.35 -5.55 21.83
CA LEU A 108 16.60 -4.90 22.25
C LEU A 108 17.50 -5.79 23.13
N LYS A 109 16.92 -6.75 23.86
CA LYS A 109 17.70 -7.70 24.66
C LYS A 109 18.47 -8.71 23.82
N PHE A 110 17.89 -9.14 22.69
CA PHE A 110 18.47 -10.22 21.87
C PHE A 110 19.14 -9.74 20.59
N LEU A 111 18.80 -8.53 20.12
CA LEU A 111 19.30 -7.99 18.86
C LEU A 111 19.99 -6.65 19.08
N PRO A 112 21.12 -6.39 18.37
CA PRO A 112 21.73 -5.06 18.33
C PRO A 112 20.75 -3.98 17.86
N SER A 113 20.87 -2.76 18.40
CA SER A 113 20.01 -1.62 18.02
C SER A 113 20.05 -1.31 16.52
N SER A 114 21.22 -1.47 15.89
CA SER A 114 21.45 -1.20 14.46
C SER A 114 20.77 -2.18 13.50
N VAL A 115 20.26 -3.31 13.99
CA VAL A 115 19.54 -4.27 13.13
C VAL A 115 18.04 -4.25 13.32
N LEU A 116 17.52 -3.58 14.36
CA LEU A 116 16.10 -3.65 14.69
C LEU A 116 15.20 -3.05 13.61
N ILE A 117 15.55 -1.89 13.04
CA ILE A 117 14.74 -1.27 11.97
C ILE A 117 14.76 -2.13 10.70
N ALA A 118 15.93 -2.65 10.32
CA ALA A 118 16.05 -3.58 9.20
C ALA A 118 15.29 -4.90 9.46
N GLY A 119 15.33 -5.40 10.70
CA GLY A 119 14.58 -6.57 11.14
C GLY A 119 13.08 -6.36 11.02
N VAL A 120 12.56 -5.20 11.42
CA VAL A 120 11.14 -4.85 11.23
C VAL A 120 10.76 -4.83 9.75
N PHE A 121 11.60 -4.25 8.88
CA PHE A 121 11.39 -4.30 7.43
C PHE A 121 11.30 -5.74 6.91
N LEU A 122 12.24 -6.61 7.31
CA LEU A 122 12.26 -8.01 6.88
C LEU A 122 11.09 -8.83 7.43
N ILE A 123 10.70 -8.59 8.69
CA ILE A 123 9.52 -9.21 9.29
C ILE A 123 8.26 -8.77 8.55
N ALA A 124 8.13 -7.46 8.25
CA ALA A 124 7.02 -6.95 7.44
C ALA A 124 6.99 -7.58 6.05
N ALA A 125 8.15 -7.66 5.38
CA ALA A 125 8.29 -8.30 4.09
C ALA A 125 7.85 -9.77 4.11
N PHE A 126 8.31 -10.54 5.10
CA PHE A 126 7.97 -11.94 5.23
C PHE A 126 6.48 -12.16 5.54
N ILE A 127 5.93 -11.38 6.46
CA ILE A 127 4.51 -11.49 6.85
C ILE A 127 3.60 -11.10 5.70
N SER A 128 3.89 -9.97 5.05
CA SER A 128 3.09 -9.53 3.92
C SER A 128 3.19 -10.51 2.74
N LEU A 129 4.36 -11.13 2.52
CA LEU A 129 4.52 -12.21 1.54
C LEU A 129 3.64 -13.42 1.88
N ALA A 130 3.56 -13.80 3.16
CA ALA A 130 2.81 -14.96 3.63
C ALA A 130 1.29 -14.75 3.62
N ILE A 131 0.79 -13.60 4.09
CA ILE A 131 -0.66 -13.31 4.12
C ILE A 131 -1.17 -12.83 2.75
N GLY A 132 -0.36 -12.06 2.02
CA GLY A 132 -0.78 -11.37 0.80
C GLY A 132 -1.47 -10.02 1.02
N THR A 133 -1.27 -9.37 2.18
CA THR A 133 -1.87 -8.06 2.49
C THR A 133 -0.91 -7.09 3.20
N SER A 134 -0.77 -5.90 2.63
CA SER A 134 0.01 -4.80 3.21
C SER A 134 -0.69 -4.14 4.41
N MET A 135 -2.01 -3.91 4.33
CA MET A 135 -2.75 -3.21 5.40
C MET A 135 -2.68 -3.96 6.73
N GLY A 136 -2.90 -5.28 6.70
CA GLY A 136 -2.79 -6.12 7.90
C GLY A 136 -1.38 -6.12 8.48
N THR A 137 -0.37 -6.12 7.61
CA THR A 137 1.05 -6.08 8.03
C THR A 137 1.41 -4.74 8.68
N ILE A 138 0.99 -3.62 8.09
CA ILE A 138 1.18 -2.27 8.66
C ILE A 138 0.46 -2.16 10.01
N ALA A 139 -0.81 -2.59 10.07
CA ALA A 139 -1.62 -2.59 11.29
C ALA A 139 -0.92 -3.31 12.46
N ALA A 140 -0.33 -4.47 12.18
CA ALA A 140 0.35 -5.28 13.19
C ALA A 140 1.70 -4.69 13.63
N LEU A 141 2.50 -4.19 12.69
CA LEU A 141 3.91 -3.85 12.96
C LEU A 141 4.18 -2.37 13.23
N ALA A 142 3.34 -1.44 12.74
CA ALA A 142 3.57 -0.01 12.95
C ALA A 142 3.68 0.39 14.44
N PRO A 143 2.84 -0.12 15.36
CA PRO A 143 2.98 0.21 16.79
C PRO A 143 4.32 -0.26 17.39
N ILE A 144 4.80 -1.45 16.98
CA ILE A 144 6.10 -1.98 17.42
C ILE A 144 7.24 -1.12 16.86
N ALA A 145 7.18 -0.79 15.57
CA ALA A 145 8.17 0.06 14.91
C ALA A 145 8.27 1.45 15.56
N MET A 146 7.13 2.04 15.95
CA MET A 146 7.10 3.28 16.71
C MET A 146 7.77 3.16 18.08
N GLY A 147 7.50 2.07 18.80
CA GLY A 147 8.15 1.80 20.08
C GLY A 147 9.66 1.65 19.93
N ILE A 148 10.12 0.95 18.88
CA ILE A 148 11.55 0.83 18.55
C ILE A 148 12.14 2.21 18.26
N ALA A 149 11.48 3.01 17.41
CA ALA A 149 11.97 4.34 17.06
C ALA A 149 12.18 5.24 18.28
N GLN A 150 11.20 5.24 19.20
CA GLN A 150 11.25 6.02 20.44
C GLN A 150 12.37 5.56 21.38
N LYS A 151 12.55 4.23 21.57
CA LYS A 151 13.61 3.69 22.44
C LYS A 151 15.01 3.90 21.86
N LEU A 152 15.14 3.82 20.54
CA LEU A 152 16.40 4.05 19.85
C LEU A 152 16.71 5.54 19.64
N GLY A 153 15.73 6.43 19.75
CA GLY A 153 15.90 7.85 19.44
C GLY A 153 16.10 8.15 17.96
N VAL A 154 15.65 7.26 17.07
CA VAL A 154 15.72 7.46 15.61
C VAL A 154 14.46 8.17 15.11
N ASN A 155 14.53 8.77 13.91
CA ASN A 155 13.37 9.41 13.31
C ASN A 155 12.21 8.38 13.15
N PRO A 156 11.03 8.64 13.72
CA PRO A 156 9.90 7.72 13.63
C PRO A 156 9.45 7.40 12.20
N GLY A 157 9.60 8.35 11.27
CA GLY A 157 9.36 8.15 9.84
C GLY A 157 10.26 7.09 9.22
N LEU A 158 11.50 6.91 9.71
CA LEU A 158 12.39 5.83 9.25
C LEU A 158 11.84 4.45 9.62
N ALA A 159 11.39 4.28 10.86
CA ALA A 159 10.84 3.01 11.34
C ALA A 159 9.51 2.67 10.65
N ILE A 160 8.66 3.67 10.44
CA ILE A 160 7.40 3.48 9.72
C ILE A 160 7.63 3.25 8.23
N GLY A 161 8.58 3.97 7.62
CA GLY A 161 8.99 3.73 6.23
C GLY A 161 9.50 2.31 6.00
N ALA A 162 10.22 1.74 6.99
CA ALA A 162 10.63 0.33 6.99
C ALA A 162 9.42 -0.63 7.03
N VAL A 163 8.41 -0.37 7.87
CA VAL A 163 7.18 -1.19 7.92
C VAL A 163 6.41 -1.11 6.60
N VAL A 164 6.19 0.09 6.07
CA VAL A 164 5.47 0.30 4.81
C VAL A 164 6.23 -0.36 3.67
N GLY A 165 7.56 -0.18 3.61
CA GLY A 165 8.38 -0.80 2.59
C GLY A 165 8.31 -2.33 2.60
N GLY A 166 8.42 -2.96 3.78
CA GLY A 166 8.31 -4.41 3.89
C GLY A 166 6.90 -4.89 3.52
N SER A 167 5.87 -4.18 3.98
CA SER A 167 4.48 -4.47 3.61
C SER A 167 4.24 -4.37 2.10
N MET A 168 4.91 -3.45 1.40
CA MET A 168 4.76 -3.30 -0.05
C MET A 168 5.56 -4.32 -0.85
N PHE A 169 6.63 -4.89 -0.28
CA PHE A 169 7.29 -6.05 -0.86
C PHE A 169 6.35 -7.25 -0.95
N GLY A 170 5.58 -7.51 0.10
CA GLY A 170 4.66 -8.64 0.13
C GLY A 170 3.48 -8.49 -0.81
N ASP A 171 2.84 -7.32 -0.88
CA ASP A 171 1.78 -7.05 -1.87
C ASP A 171 2.27 -7.31 -3.31
N ASN A 172 3.52 -6.95 -3.60
CA ASN A 172 4.04 -7.14 -4.94
C ASN A 172 4.46 -8.58 -5.26
N LEU A 173 4.91 -9.37 -4.28
CA LEU A 173 5.49 -10.70 -4.54
C LEU A 173 4.58 -11.87 -4.12
N SER A 174 3.64 -11.66 -3.20
CA SER A 174 2.79 -12.72 -2.67
C SER A 174 1.86 -13.29 -3.73
N MET A 175 1.87 -14.62 -3.87
CA MET A 175 0.94 -15.34 -4.75
C MET A 175 -0.52 -15.25 -4.28
N LEU A 176 -0.74 -14.83 -3.03
CA LEU A 176 -2.06 -14.66 -2.44
C LEU A 176 -2.58 -13.21 -2.53
N SER A 177 -1.74 -12.26 -2.95
CA SER A 177 -2.13 -10.85 -3.00
C SER A 177 -3.07 -10.56 -4.17
N ASP A 178 -4.07 -9.70 -3.91
CA ASP A 178 -5.06 -9.28 -4.89
C ASP A 178 -4.43 -8.61 -6.12
N THR A 179 -3.37 -7.82 -5.93
CA THR A 179 -2.61 -7.20 -7.03
C THR A 179 -1.96 -8.24 -7.92
N THR A 180 -1.34 -9.27 -7.31
CA THR A 180 -0.70 -10.37 -8.01
C THR A 180 -1.74 -11.20 -8.77
N ILE A 181 -2.88 -11.52 -8.13
CA ILE A 181 -4.00 -12.22 -8.76
C ILE A 181 -4.56 -11.42 -9.94
N ALA A 182 -4.79 -10.12 -9.77
CA ALA A 182 -5.30 -9.24 -10.81
C ALA A 182 -4.32 -9.12 -11.98
N ALA A 183 -3.02 -8.96 -11.72
CA ALA A 183 -2.00 -8.86 -12.77
C ALA A 183 -1.92 -10.15 -13.58
N VAL A 184 -1.89 -11.30 -12.91
CA VAL A 184 -1.80 -12.61 -13.58
C VAL A 184 -3.06 -12.92 -14.39
N ARG A 185 -4.25 -12.68 -13.82
CA ARG A 185 -5.53 -12.91 -14.50
C ARG A 185 -5.72 -11.99 -15.71
N THR A 186 -5.40 -10.71 -15.58
CA THR A 186 -5.57 -9.76 -16.69
C THR A 186 -4.63 -10.03 -17.86
N GLN A 187 -3.44 -10.58 -17.60
CA GLN A 187 -2.48 -10.93 -18.65
C GLN A 187 -2.61 -12.36 -19.17
N GLY A 188 -3.30 -13.25 -18.47
CA GLY A 188 -3.45 -14.65 -18.88
C GLY A 188 -2.20 -15.51 -18.65
N THR A 189 -1.34 -15.11 -17.71
CA THR A 189 -0.10 -15.83 -17.37
C THR A 189 -0.29 -16.72 -16.12
N ASN A 190 0.76 -17.42 -15.69
CA ASN A 190 0.76 -18.22 -14.48
C ASN A 190 1.43 -17.48 -13.31
N MET A 191 0.93 -17.76 -12.09
CA MET A 191 1.50 -17.22 -10.85
C MET A 191 3.00 -17.51 -10.69
N LYS A 192 3.42 -18.74 -11.00
CA LYS A 192 4.82 -19.17 -10.86
C LYS A 192 5.75 -18.40 -11.79
N ASP A 193 5.31 -18.12 -13.02
CA ASP A 193 6.14 -17.45 -14.02
C ASP A 193 6.29 -15.96 -13.69
N LYS A 194 5.18 -15.31 -13.33
CA LYS A 194 5.20 -13.95 -12.78
C LYS A 194 6.11 -13.87 -11.55
N PHE A 195 5.96 -14.77 -10.58
CA PHE A 195 6.76 -14.77 -9.35
C PHE A 195 8.27 -14.78 -9.63
N LYS A 196 8.73 -15.62 -10.56
CA LYS A 196 10.14 -15.68 -10.94
C LYS A 196 10.64 -14.35 -11.50
N VAL A 197 9.91 -13.78 -12.47
CA VAL A 197 10.27 -12.48 -13.09
C VAL A 197 10.33 -11.38 -12.04
N ASN A 198 9.29 -11.33 -11.21
CA ASN A 198 9.12 -10.33 -10.18
C ASN A 198 10.24 -10.40 -9.14
N LEU A 199 10.58 -11.61 -8.66
CA LEU A 199 11.67 -11.84 -7.70
C LEU A 199 13.01 -11.28 -8.20
N PHE A 200 13.35 -11.49 -9.48
CA PHE A 200 14.58 -10.94 -10.06
C PHE A 200 14.59 -9.41 -10.08
N MET A 201 13.44 -8.77 -10.27
CA MET A 201 13.31 -7.31 -10.31
C MET A 201 13.32 -6.69 -8.90
N VAL A 202 12.75 -7.36 -7.89
CA VAL A 202 12.59 -6.76 -6.55
C VAL A 202 13.65 -7.18 -5.53
N LEU A 203 14.30 -8.34 -5.69
CA LEU A 203 15.31 -8.82 -4.74
C LEU A 203 16.47 -7.82 -4.54
N PRO A 204 17.01 -7.15 -5.59
CA PRO A 204 18.03 -6.12 -5.39
C PRO A 204 17.52 -4.94 -4.54
N ALA A 205 16.24 -4.57 -4.66
CA ALA A 205 15.63 -3.48 -3.88
C ALA A 205 15.55 -3.84 -2.40
N VAL A 206 15.21 -5.10 -2.07
CA VAL A 206 15.19 -5.61 -0.69
C VAL A 206 16.58 -5.58 -0.07
N ILE A 207 17.58 -6.07 -0.80
CA ILE A 207 18.97 -6.14 -0.32
C ILE A 207 19.49 -4.72 -0.05
N ILE A 208 19.34 -3.80 -1.02
CA ILE A 208 19.81 -2.43 -0.87
C ILE A 208 19.06 -1.72 0.26
N THR A 209 17.73 -1.90 0.38
CA THR A 209 16.96 -1.32 1.49
C THR A 209 17.45 -1.82 2.84
N THR A 210 17.68 -3.12 2.97
CA THR A 210 18.17 -3.73 4.22
C THR A 210 19.52 -3.13 4.62
N ILE A 211 20.44 -3.02 3.67
CA ILE A 211 21.77 -2.41 3.89
C ILE A 211 21.63 -0.93 4.29
N LEU A 212 20.81 -0.16 3.59
CA LEU A 212 20.58 1.26 3.91
C LEU A 212 19.99 1.44 5.31
N LEU A 213 19.02 0.61 5.72
CA LEU A 213 18.43 0.67 7.05
C LEU A 213 19.44 0.34 8.15
N ILE A 214 20.32 -0.65 7.93
CA ILE A 214 21.42 -0.96 8.86
C ILE A 214 22.37 0.23 8.94
N ILE A 215 22.85 0.75 7.80
CA ILE A 215 23.81 1.86 7.74
C ILE A 215 23.25 3.11 8.44
N THR A 216 22.00 3.48 8.17
CA THR A 216 21.35 4.65 8.77
C THR A 216 21.18 4.51 10.29
N THR A 217 21.21 3.29 10.83
CA THR A 217 21.07 3.02 12.26
C THR A 217 22.38 2.58 12.92
N LEU A 218 23.51 2.58 12.20
CA LEU A 218 24.83 2.35 12.76
C LEU A 218 25.19 3.47 13.74
N GLY A 219 25.71 3.09 14.91
CA GLY A 219 26.15 4.06 15.93
C GLY A 219 25.03 4.69 16.75
N VAL A 220 23.77 4.31 16.52
CA VAL A 220 22.64 4.71 17.36
C VAL A 220 22.79 4.10 18.75
N LYS A 221 23.12 4.94 19.72
CA LYS A 221 23.14 4.59 21.14
C LYS A 221 21.72 4.69 21.68
N THR A 222 21.27 3.69 22.42
CA THR A 222 19.93 3.70 23.03
C THR A 222 19.83 4.81 24.06
N ASN A 223 18.76 5.61 23.99
CA ASN A 223 18.49 6.69 24.97
C ASN A 223 18.17 6.17 26.38
N VAL A 224 17.94 4.86 26.51
CA VAL A 224 17.57 4.20 27.76
C VAL A 224 18.72 3.28 28.18
N GLY A 225 19.54 3.75 29.11
CA GLY A 225 20.44 2.88 29.88
C GLY A 225 19.63 2.16 30.95
N GLY A 226 19.43 0.86 30.80
CA GLY A 226 18.69 0.05 31.76
C GLY A 226 18.64 -1.42 31.34
N ALA A 227 18.38 -2.32 32.29
CA ALA A 227 18.00 -3.67 31.96
C ALA A 227 16.74 -3.62 31.10
N TYR A 228 16.77 -4.18 29.89
CA TYR A 228 15.60 -4.26 29.00
C TYR A 228 14.57 -5.23 29.58
N GLU A 229 13.84 -4.80 30.63
CA GLU A 229 12.80 -5.61 31.27
C GLU A 229 11.62 -5.80 30.34
N TYR A 230 11.16 -7.03 30.19
CA TYR A 230 10.00 -7.37 29.37
C TYR A 230 9.15 -8.41 30.11
N ASN A 231 7.85 -8.40 29.85
CA ASN A 231 6.95 -9.45 30.27
C ASN A 231 6.47 -10.23 29.05
N ILE A 232 6.82 -11.53 28.97
CA ILE A 232 6.49 -12.38 27.82
C ILE A 232 4.99 -12.50 27.58
N ILE A 233 4.18 -12.49 28.65
CA ILE A 233 2.71 -12.57 28.55
C ILE A 233 2.18 -11.37 27.77
N LYS A 234 2.73 -10.18 28.00
CA LYS A 234 2.33 -8.95 27.28
C LYS A 234 2.73 -8.97 25.80
N VAL A 235 3.65 -9.84 25.39
CA VAL A 235 4.07 -10.00 23.98
C VAL A 235 3.14 -10.96 23.22
N ILE A 236 2.38 -11.81 23.91
CA ILE A 236 1.54 -12.85 23.31
C ILE A 236 0.59 -12.31 22.22
N PRO A 237 -0.15 -11.19 22.40
CA PRO A 237 -1.09 -10.74 21.37
C PRO A 237 -0.41 -10.42 20.04
N TYR A 238 0.80 -9.84 20.07
CA TYR A 238 1.57 -9.65 18.85
C TYR A 238 2.01 -10.98 18.26
N ILE A 239 2.55 -11.91 19.05
CA ILE A 239 2.93 -13.25 18.54
C ILE A 239 1.74 -13.92 17.87
N VAL A 240 0.56 -13.89 18.48
CA VAL A 240 -0.63 -14.53 17.91
C VAL A 240 -1.09 -13.84 16.62
N VAL A 241 -1.07 -12.50 16.57
CA VAL A 241 -1.38 -11.76 15.33
C VAL A 241 -0.38 -12.13 14.23
N LEU A 242 0.92 -12.14 14.53
CA LEU A 242 1.98 -12.44 13.55
C LEU A 242 1.92 -13.91 13.09
N VAL A 243 1.71 -14.87 14.00
CA VAL A 243 1.60 -16.30 13.65
C VAL A 243 0.30 -16.58 12.89
N GLY A 244 -0.83 -16.02 13.33
CA GLY A 244 -2.11 -16.16 12.64
C GLY A 244 -2.05 -15.59 11.21
N ALA A 245 -1.36 -14.47 11.06
CA ALA A 245 -1.00 -13.93 9.75
C ALA A 245 -0.19 -14.94 8.90
N LEU A 246 0.88 -15.51 9.43
CA LEU A 246 1.68 -16.51 8.71
C LEU A 246 0.90 -17.78 8.35
N MET A 247 -0.13 -18.11 9.12
CA MET A 247 -1.05 -19.21 8.84
C MET A 247 -2.13 -18.86 7.80
N GLY A 248 -2.13 -17.64 7.24
CA GLY A 248 -3.11 -17.19 6.24
C GLY A 248 -4.50 -16.92 6.81
N VAL A 249 -4.62 -16.72 8.12
CA VAL A 249 -5.91 -16.36 8.74
C VAL A 249 -6.32 -14.96 8.33
N ASN A 250 -7.63 -14.74 8.12
CA ASN A 250 -8.16 -13.44 7.72
C ASN A 250 -7.72 -12.30 8.66
N VAL A 251 -7.29 -11.18 8.06
CA VAL A 251 -6.74 -10.02 8.78
C VAL A 251 -7.68 -9.46 9.84
N LEU A 252 -8.98 -9.34 9.53
CA LEU A 252 -9.96 -8.82 10.48
C LEU A 252 -10.11 -9.75 11.67
N ALA A 253 -10.13 -11.07 11.42
CA ALA A 253 -10.23 -12.07 12.47
C ALA A 253 -9.02 -12.05 13.40
N ILE A 254 -7.80 -11.97 12.87
CA ILE A 254 -6.58 -11.91 13.70
C ILE A 254 -6.50 -10.61 14.49
N LEU A 255 -6.90 -9.47 13.92
CA LEU A 255 -6.90 -8.19 14.65
C LEU A 255 -7.96 -8.19 15.75
N ALA A 256 -9.16 -8.70 15.48
CA ALA A 256 -10.21 -8.85 16.49
C ALA A 256 -9.76 -9.78 17.64
N LEU A 257 -9.14 -10.91 17.31
CA LEU A 257 -8.55 -11.83 18.28
C LEU A 257 -7.42 -11.15 19.07
N GLY A 258 -6.57 -10.36 18.41
CA GLY A 258 -5.52 -9.55 19.03
C GLY A 258 -6.08 -8.55 20.05
N VAL A 259 -7.17 -7.84 19.72
CA VAL A 259 -7.88 -6.94 20.66
C VAL A 259 -8.38 -7.72 21.86
N GLY A 260 -9.04 -8.86 21.64
CA GLY A 260 -9.58 -9.71 22.71
C GLY A 260 -8.49 -10.22 23.65
N LEU A 261 -7.41 -10.79 23.10
CA LEU A 261 -6.28 -11.29 23.88
C LEU A 261 -5.57 -10.16 24.64
N ALA A 262 -5.34 -9.02 23.99
CA ALA A 262 -4.73 -7.87 24.65
C ALA A 262 -5.62 -7.30 25.77
N GLY A 263 -6.94 -7.32 25.59
CA GLY A 263 -7.92 -6.99 26.61
C GLY A 263 -7.86 -7.93 27.81
N ILE A 264 -7.90 -9.25 27.59
CA ILE A 264 -7.83 -10.27 28.64
C ILE A 264 -6.52 -10.14 29.43
N ILE A 265 -5.39 -9.97 28.74
CA ILE A 265 -4.08 -9.83 29.38
C ILE A 265 -3.99 -8.49 30.15
N GLY A 266 -4.51 -7.39 29.58
CA GLY A 266 -4.54 -6.10 30.26
C GLY A 266 -5.38 -6.11 31.53
N LEU A 267 -6.54 -6.79 31.52
CA LEU A 267 -7.40 -6.96 32.69
C LEU A 267 -6.74 -7.85 33.76
N SER A 268 -6.18 -9.00 33.35
CA SER A 268 -5.56 -9.95 34.28
C SER A 268 -4.26 -9.44 34.90
N THR A 269 -3.49 -8.63 34.18
CA THR A 269 -2.26 -8.01 34.68
C THR A 269 -2.50 -6.70 35.44
N GLY A 270 -3.75 -6.25 35.55
CA GLY A 270 -4.12 -5.01 36.23
C GLY A 270 -3.68 -3.73 35.50
N ALA A 271 -3.34 -3.81 34.21
CA ALA A 271 -2.94 -2.64 33.42
C ALA A 271 -4.11 -1.67 33.19
N PHE A 272 -5.34 -2.19 33.12
CA PHE A 272 -6.58 -1.42 33.12
C PHE A 272 -7.75 -2.28 33.63
N ASN A 273 -8.85 -1.63 34.01
CA ASN A 273 -10.13 -2.30 34.30
C ASN A 273 -11.02 -2.39 33.03
N ILE A 274 -12.23 -2.94 33.16
CA ILE A 274 -13.14 -3.12 32.01
C ILE A 274 -13.48 -1.80 31.31
N TRP A 275 -13.63 -0.71 32.05
CA TRP A 275 -13.91 0.62 31.48
C TRP A 275 -12.67 1.21 30.82
N GLY A 276 -11.48 0.95 31.37
CA GLY A 276 -10.21 1.29 30.74
C GLY A 276 -9.99 0.53 29.42
N PHE A 277 -10.39 -0.74 29.35
CA PHE A 277 -10.40 -1.52 28.11
C PHE A 277 -11.34 -0.91 27.06
N VAL A 278 -12.60 -0.64 27.42
CA VAL A 278 -13.58 -0.01 26.52
C VAL A 278 -13.08 1.35 26.02
N LYS A 279 -12.54 2.18 26.92
CA LYS A 279 -11.95 3.47 26.57
C LYS A 279 -10.75 3.30 25.64
N ALA A 280 -9.85 2.33 25.89
CA ALA A 280 -8.71 2.07 25.02
C ALA A 280 -9.16 1.64 23.61
N CYS A 281 -10.17 0.79 23.49
CA CYS A 281 -10.78 0.45 22.19
C CYS A 281 -11.34 1.70 21.50
N ASN A 282 -12.16 2.49 22.20
CA ASN A 282 -12.79 3.69 21.66
C ASN A 282 -11.76 4.72 21.18
N ASP A 283 -10.77 5.05 22.02
CA ASP A 283 -9.71 6.01 21.69
C ASP A 283 -8.89 5.53 20.48
N GLY A 284 -8.69 4.21 20.36
CA GLY A 284 -8.04 3.59 19.21
C GLY A 284 -8.84 3.73 17.92
N ILE A 285 -10.15 3.44 17.96
CA ILE A 285 -11.06 3.55 16.81
C ILE A 285 -11.22 5.02 16.38
N LEU A 286 -11.45 5.93 17.33
CA LEU A 286 -11.58 7.36 17.04
C LEU A 286 -10.30 7.94 16.43
N GLY A 287 -9.13 7.43 16.83
CA GLY A 287 -7.85 7.79 16.23
C GLY A 287 -7.76 7.51 14.71
N MET A 288 -8.59 6.60 14.19
CA MET A 288 -8.64 6.22 12.78
C MET A 288 -9.74 6.96 11.99
N SER A 289 -10.58 7.76 12.65
CA SER A 289 -11.76 8.40 12.04
C SER A 289 -11.41 9.31 10.85
N GLU A 290 -10.34 10.09 10.96
CA GLU A 290 -9.88 10.97 9.89
C GLU A 290 -9.56 10.18 8.61
N LEU A 291 -8.91 9.03 8.74
CA LEU A 291 -8.57 8.18 7.60
C LEU A 291 -9.78 7.54 6.95
N ILE A 292 -10.76 7.14 7.77
CA ILE A 292 -12.00 6.56 7.28
C ILE A 292 -12.71 7.57 6.39
N ILE A 293 -12.78 8.84 6.83
CA ILE A 293 -13.36 9.94 6.05
C ILE A 293 -12.58 10.19 4.77
N ILE A 294 -11.24 10.28 4.85
CA ILE A 294 -10.38 10.48 3.66
C ILE A 294 -10.61 9.37 2.64
N SER A 295 -10.65 8.11 3.08
CA SER A 295 -10.81 6.95 2.18
C SER A 295 -12.16 6.95 1.46
N ILE A 296 -13.24 7.30 2.17
CA ILE A 296 -14.58 7.48 1.59
C ILE A 296 -14.58 8.59 0.54
N LEU A 297 -13.98 9.75 0.86
CA LEU A 297 -13.93 10.89 -0.04
C LEU A 297 -13.13 10.58 -1.32
N VAL A 298 -11.95 9.98 -1.18
CA VAL A 298 -11.11 9.58 -2.32
C VAL A 298 -11.84 8.55 -3.18
N ALA A 299 -12.34 7.46 -2.60
CA ALA A 299 -12.99 6.40 -3.36
C ALA A 299 -14.23 6.89 -4.14
N GLY A 300 -15.06 7.71 -3.51
CA GLY A 300 -16.21 8.31 -4.19
C GLY A 300 -15.82 9.33 -5.27
N LEU A 301 -14.81 10.16 -5.01
CA LEU A 301 -14.27 11.13 -5.98
C LEU A 301 -13.76 10.41 -7.24
N VAL A 302 -12.98 9.35 -7.05
CA VAL A 302 -12.41 8.53 -8.12
C VAL A 302 -13.50 7.91 -8.98
N GLN A 303 -14.58 7.43 -8.37
CA GLN A 303 -15.70 6.86 -9.11
C GLN A 303 -16.37 7.88 -10.03
N ILE A 304 -16.51 9.14 -9.60
CA ILE A 304 -17.01 10.22 -10.45
C ILE A 304 -16.01 10.55 -11.58
N ILE A 305 -14.71 10.64 -11.27
CA ILE A 305 -13.66 10.91 -12.27
C ILE A 305 -13.66 9.82 -13.35
N SER A 306 -13.79 8.56 -12.94
CA SER A 306 -13.86 7.42 -13.86
C SER A 306 -15.10 7.48 -14.73
N HIS A 307 -16.28 7.74 -14.14
CA HIS A 307 -17.54 7.89 -14.88
C HIS A 307 -17.46 9.02 -15.92
N ASN A 308 -16.81 10.12 -15.57
CA ASN A 308 -16.65 11.28 -16.45
C ASN A 308 -15.59 11.07 -17.56
N GLY A 309 -14.97 9.89 -17.64
CA GLY A 309 -14.00 9.53 -18.68
C GLY A 309 -12.58 10.06 -18.43
N GLY A 310 -12.23 10.41 -17.19
CA GLY A 310 -10.87 10.87 -16.84
C GLY A 310 -9.83 9.77 -17.00
N ILE A 311 -10.18 8.55 -16.58
CA ILE A 311 -9.31 7.38 -16.71
C ILE A 311 -9.17 6.99 -18.20
N ASP A 312 -10.26 7.00 -18.97
CA ASP A 312 -10.23 6.77 -20.43
C ASP A 312 -9.27 7.73 -21.16
N TYR A 313 -9.25 9.00 -20.76
CA TYR A 313 -8.35 10.00 -21.35
C TYR A 313 -6.87 9.69 -21.09
N ILE A 314 -6.53 9.31 -19.85
CA ILE A 314 -5.18 8.87 -19.48
C ILE A 314 -4.76 7.68 -20.35
N LEU A 315 -5.65 6.69 -20.45
CA LEU A 315 -5.45 5.49 -21.25
C LEU A 315 -5.18 5.83 -22.73
N TYR A 316 -5.98 6.71 -23.32
CA TYR A 316 -5.84 7.14 -24.72
C TYR A 316 -4.49 7.84 -25.00
N ILE A 317 -4.08 8.80 -24.16
CA ILE A 317 -2.87 9.60 -24.40
C ILE A 317 -1.61 8.76 -24.29
N ILE A 318 -1.51 7.92 -23.26
CA ILE A 318 -0.31 7.12 -23.01
C ILE A 318 -0.16 6.06 -24.10
N SER A 319 -1.26 5.38 -24.46
CA SER A 319 -1.26 4.34 -25.49
C SER A 319 -0.77 4.86 -26.86
N LYS A 320 -1.08 6.11 -27.20
CA LYS A 320 -0.64 6.75 -28.45
C LYS A 320 0.88 6.98 -28.54
N ARG A 321 1.58 7.01 -27.40
CA ARG A 321 3.03 7.29 -27.35
C ARG A 321 3.90 6.03 -27.40
N MET A 322 3.30 4.85 -27.28
CA MET A 322 4.00 3.56 -27.33
C MET A 322 4.34 3.20 -28.78
N LYS A 323 5.64 3.14 -29.13
CA LYS A 323 6.11 2.88 -30.52
C LYS A 323 7.13 1.74 -30.66
N SER A 324 7.59 1.15 -29.57
CA SER A 324 8.60 0.08 -29.55
C SER A 324 8.36 -0.86 -28.37
N LYS A 325 8.99 -2.05 -28.34
CA LYS A 325 8.88 -2.99 -27.20
C LYS A 325 9.22 -2.33 -25.87
N LYS A 326 10.37 -1.64 -25.78
CA LYS A 326 10.74 -0.88 -24.57
C LYS A 326 9.79 0.28 -24.28
N GLY A 327 9.36 1.02 -25.32
CA GLY A 327 8.41 2.12 -25.17
C GLY A 327 7.03 1.65 -24.69
N ALA A 328 6.63 0.43 -25.03
CA ALA A 328 5.43 -0.22 -24.56
C ALA A 328 5.55 -0.64 -23.09
N GLU A 329 6.67 -1.23 -22.66
CA GLU A 329 6.92 -1.53 -21.24
C GLU A 329 6.87 -0.26 -20.36
N PHE A 330 7.57 0.80 -20.77
CA PHE A 330 7.49 2.11 -20.08
C PHE A 330 6.08 2.68 -20.10
N GLY A 331 5.38 2.53 -21.21
CA GLY A 331 4.01 3.00 -21.34
C GLY A 331 3.08 2.26 -20.38
N ILE A 332 3.21 0.93 -20.23
CA ILE A 332 2.41 0.11 -19.30
C ILE A 332 2.73 0.51 -17.85
N ALA A 333 4.02 0.66 -17.52
CA ALA A 333 4.47 1.14 -16.22
C ALA A 333 3.84 2.51 -15.88
N LEU A 334 3.91 3.47 -16.81
CA LEU A 334 3.33 4.80 -16.64
C LEU A 334 1.80 4.76 -16.55
N LEU A 335 1.16 3.90 -17.35
CA LEU A 335 -0.28 3.73 -17.41
C LEU A 335 -0.82 3.31 -16.04
N VAL A 336 -0.32 2.20 -15.50
CA VAL A 336 -0.78 1.69 -14.20
C VAL A 336 -0.44 2.67 -13.07
N SER A 337 0.73 3.31 -13.11
CA SER A 337 1.15 4.29 -12.10
C SER A 337 0.23 5.50 -12.04
N ILE A 338 -0.17 6.05 -13.20
CA ILE A 338 -1.06 7.22 -13.26
C ILE A 338 -2.48 6.83 -12.86
N VAL A 339 -2.98 5.68 -13.32
CA VAL A 339 -4.29 5.19 -12.88
C VAL A 339 -4.27 4.95 -11.37
N ASP A 340 -3.18 4.44 -10.81
CA ASP A 340 -3.01 4.23 -9.37
C ASP A 340 -2.94 5.53 -8.55
N LEU A 341 -2.21 6.52 -9.06
CA LEU A 341 -2.27 7.88 -8.51
C LEU A 341 -3.71 8.42 -8.52
N CYS A 342 -4.47 8.15 -9.57
CA CYS A 342 -5.86 8.58 -9.62
C CYS A 342 -6.75 7.80 -8.66
N THR A 343 -6.66 6.46 -8.63
CA THR A 343 -7.59 5.59 -7.91
C THR A 343 -7.24 5.37 -6.45
N ALA A 344 -5.97 5.61 -6.07
CA ALA A 344 -5.37 5.22 -4.81
C ALA A 344 -5.60 3.75 -4.43
N ASN A 345 -5.73 2.89 -5.44
CA ASN A 345 -5.96 1.45 -5.29
C ASN A 345 -5.22 0.70 -6.40
N ASN A 346 -4.12 0.05 -6.02
CA ASN A 346 -3.26 -0.72 -6.90
C ASN A 346 -3.99 -1.87 -7.61
N THR A 347 -4.86 -2.60 -6.91
CA THR A 347 -5.62 -3.71 -7.52
C THR A 347 -6.58 -3.20 -8.61
N VAL A 348 -7.36 -2.15 -8.31
CA VAL A 348 -8.28 -1.53 -9.27
C VAL A 348 -7.51 -0.98 -10.47
N SER A 349 -6.36 -0.36 -10.24
CA SER A 349 -5.50 0.15 -11.31
C SER A 349 -4.99 -0.93 -12.24
N ILE A 350 -4.57 -2.07 -11.70
CA ILE A 350 -4.14 -3.22 -12.50
C ILE A 350 -5.31 -3.76 -13.33
N VAL A 351 -6.51 -3.89 -12.76
CA VAL A 351 -7.69 -4.40 -13.47
C VAL A 351 -8.08 -3.47 -14.63
N ILE A 352 -8.15 -2.17 -14.39
CA ILE A 352 -8.51 -1.17 -15.41
C ILE A 352 -7.49 -1.17 -16.56
N THR A 353 -6.20 -1.13 -16.21
CA THR A 353 -5.12 -1.01 -17.20
C THR A 353 -4.76 -2.34 -17.86
N GLY A 354 -5.13 -3.47 -17.26
CA GLY A 354 -4.70 -4.81 -17.66
C GLY A 354 -5.12 -5.20 -19.07
N SER A 355 -6.35 -4.89 -19.50
CA SER A 355 -6.81 -5.19 -20.87
C SER A 355 -6.02 -4.43 -21.93
N ILE A 356 -5.63 -3.19 -21.64
CA ILE A 356 -4.83 -2.35 -22.53
C ILE A 356 -3.38 -2.83 -22.54
N ALA A 357 -2.82 -3.12 -21.37
CA ALA A 357 -1.49 -3.70 -21.25
C ALA A 357 -1.39 -5.01 -22.03
N LYS A 358 -2.43 -5.86 -22.00
CA LYS A 358 -2.51 -7.08 -22.79
C LYS A 358 -2.45 -6.80 -24.29
N ASN A 359 -3.34 -5.95 -24.81
CA ASN A 359 -3.35 -5.58 -26.24
C ASN A 359 -2.01 -4.97 -26.70
N VAL A 360 -1.39 -4.14 -25.86
CA VAL A 360 -0.08 -3.53 -26.13
C VAL A 360 1.02 -4.60 -26.12
N SER A 361 1.00 -5.52 -25.16
CA SER A 361 1.99 -6.60 -25.04
C SER A 361 1.96 -7.52 -26.26
N GLU A 362 0.77 -7.90 -26.74
CA GLU A 362 0.59 -8.72 -27.95
C GLU A 362 1.10 -8.00 -29.20
N LYS A 363 0.82 -6.70 -29.34
CA LYS A 363 1.29 -5.89 -30.48
C LYS A 363 2.82 -5.80 -30.55
N TYR A 364 3.48 -5.64 -29.41
CA TYR A 364 4.92 -5.39 -29.34
C TYR A 364 5.74 -6.63 -28.95
N GLY A 365 5.10 -7.80 -28.79
CA GLY A 365 5.74 -9.07 -28.45
C GLY A 365 6.40 -9.05 -27.06
N ILE A 366 5.70 -8.50 -26.06
CA ILE A 366 6.10 -8.56 -24.64
C ILE A 366 5.46 -9.78 -24.01
N GLU A 367 6.24 -10.53 -23.25
CA GLU A 367 5.84 -11.75 -22.57
C GLU A 367 4.81 -11.44 -21.47
N GLU A 368 3.78 -12.28 -21.32
CA GLU A 368 2.64 -12.02 -20.43
C GLU A 368 3.06 -11.90 -18.95
N GLU A 369 3.97 -12.75 -18.49
CA GLU A 369 4.54 -12.71 -17.13
C GLU A 369 5.35 -11.43 -16.87
N ARG A 370 5.98 -10.89 -17.92
CA ARG A 370 6.73 -9.63 -17.85
C ARG A 370 5.76 -8.45 -17.78
N THR A 371 4.72 -8.47 -18.59
CA THR A 371 3.64 -7.47 -18.55
C THR A 371 2.94 -7.48 -17.19
N ALA A 372 2.61 -8.66 -16.65
CA ALA A 372 2.00 -8.80 -15.33
C ALA A 372 2.92 -8.27 -14.22
N SER A 373 4.23 -8.56 -14.30
CA SER A 373 5.21 -8.03 -13.33
C SER A 373 5.34 -6.51 -13.41
N ILE A 374 5.34 -5.91 -14.61
CA ILE A 374 5.38 -4.45 -14.77
C ILE A 374 4.12 -3.81 -14.18
N LEU A 375 2.93 -4.35 -14.48
CA LEU A 375 1.68 -3.84 -13.92
C LEU A 375 1.72 -3.84 -12.39
N ASP A 376 2.10 -4.97 -11.79
CA ASP A 376 2.10 -5.13 -10.35
C ASP A 376 3.18 -4.28 -9.65
N ILE A 377 4.43 -4.31 -10.14
CA ILE A 377 5.53 -3.56 -9.52
C ILE A 377 5.24 -2.07 -9.51
N PHE A 378 4.76 -1.52 -10.62
CA PHE A 378 4.50 -0.09 -10.70
C PHE A 378 3.25 0.31 -9.92
N ALA A 379 2.20 -0.51 -9.90
CA ALA A 379 1.06 -0.28 -9.00
C ALA A 379 1.49 -0.29 -7.53
N CYS A 380 2.24 -1.30 -7.08
CA CYS A 380 2.70 -1.38 -5.70
C CYS A 380 3.73 -0.28 -5.34
N THR A 381 4.55 0.15 -6.31
CA THR A 381 5.50 1.26 -6.12
C THR A 381 4.77 2.55 -5.83
N PHE A 382 3.80 2.90 -6.69
CA PHE A 382 3.09 4.17 -6.59
C PHE A 382 2.14 4.16 -5.39
N GLN A 383 1.40 3.07 -5.18
CA GLN A 383 0.55 2.89 -4.01
C GLN A 383 1.33 3.05 -2.70
N GLY A 384 2.56 2.52 -2.65
CA GLY A 384 3.42 2.63 -1.49
C GLY A 384 3.92 4.05 -1.18
N ILE A 385 3.90 4.97 -2.16
CA ILE A 385 4.46 6.33 -2.01
C ILE A 385 3.40 7.44 -2.01
N ILE A 386 2.16 7.17 -2.42
CA ILE A 386 1.12 8.19 -2.47
C ILE A 386 0.66 8.60 -1.06
N PRO A 387 0.72 9.88 -0.67
CA PRO A 387 0.44 10.30 0.71
C PRO A 387 -1.03 10.12 1.12
N TYR A 388 -1.93 9.98 0.15
CA TYR A 388 -3.35 9.69 0.33
C TYR A 388 -3.70 8.21 0.02
N GLY A 389 -2.69 7.37 -0.24
CA GLY A 389 -2.87 5.93 -0.37
C GLY A 389 -3.09 5.30 0.99
N ALA A 390 -3.92 4.26 1.00
CA ALA A 390 -4.39 3.67 2.23
C ALA A 390 -3.27 3.10 3.13
N GLN A 391 -2.17 2.60 2.56
CA GLN A 391 -1.02 2.07 3.29
C GLN A 391 -0.33 3.18 4.08
N LEU A 392 -0.04 4.32 3.44
CA LEU A 392 0.58 5.48 4.11
C LEU A 392 -0.37 6.18 5.07
N LEU A 393 -1.65 6.25 4.73
CA LEU A 393 -2.68 6.78 5.63
C LEU A 393 -2.74 5.96 6.92
N LEU A 394 -2.87 4.63 6.83
CA LEU A 394 -2.88 3.73 7.99
C LEU A 394 -1.61 3.87 8.82
N ALA A 395 -0.45 3.83 8.16
CA ALA A 395 0.85 3.99 8.82
C ALA A 395 0.96 5.34 9.55
N SER A 396 0.51 6.42 8.92
CA SER A 396 0.43 7.77 9.49
C SER A 396 -0.45 7.84 10.73
N SER A 397 -1.65 7.27 10.69
CA SER A 397 -2.58 7.34 11.83
C SER A 397 -2.10 6.53 13.05
N LEU A 398 -1.55 5.33 12.82
CA LEU A 398 -1.00 4.51 13.91
C LEU A 398 0.26 5.11 14.54
N SER A 399 1.02 5.88 13.76
CA SER A 399 2.26 6.51 14.20
C SER A 399 2.10 7.95 14.66
N LYS A 400 1.01 8.62 14.28
CA LYS A 400 0.79 10.08 14.40
C LYS A 400 1.83 10.91 13.66
N ILE A 401 2.39 10.39 12.56
CA ILE A 401 3.38 11.06 11.72
C ILE A 401 2.72 11.42 10.39
N SER A 402 2.96 12.60 9.84
CA SER A 402 2.42 12.93 8.51
C SER A 402 2.89 11.93 7.44
N PRO A 403 2.04 11.58 6.46
CA PRO A 403 2.43 10.71 5.34
C PRO A 403 3.69 11.19 4.62
N ILE A 404 3.89 12.51 4.55
CA ILE A 404 5.01 13.14 3.82
C ILE A 404 6.33 13.02 4.57
N GLU A 405 6.31 13.00 5.90
CA GLU A 405 7.50 12.68 6.67
C GLU A 405 7.90 11.21 6.48
N ILE A 406 6.92 10.29 6.46
CA ILE A 406 7.15 8.88 6.16
C ILE A 406 7.73 8.72 4.75
N MET A 407 7.22 9.49 3.76
CA MET A 407 7.68 9.45 2.38
C MET A 407 9.18 9.71 2.22
N LYS A 408 9.84 10.43 3.14
CA LYS A 408 11.30 10.64 3.08
C LYS A 408 12.10 9.35 3.26
N TYR A 409 11.50 8.33 3.86
CA TYR A 409 12.15 7.09 4.27
C TYR A 409 11.56 5.83 3.61
N LEU A 410 10.74 5.98 2.56
CA LEU A 410 10.21 4.86 1.77
C LEU A 410 11.26 4.28 0.83
N TYR A 411 12.40 3.86 1.38
CA TYR A 411 13.54 3.36 0.60
C TYR A 411 13.12 2.22 -0.32
N TYR A 412 12.37 1.23 0.17
CA TYR A 412 11.98 0.08 -0.64
C TYR A 412 11.05 0.45 -1.81
N PRO A 413 9.91 1.14 -1.64
CA PRO A 413 9.07 1.53 -2.78
C PRO A 413 9.83 2.33 -3.84
N TYR A 414 10.67 3.30 -3.45
CA TYR A 414 11.47 4.05 -4.41
C TYR A 414 12.49 3.18 -5.14
N LEU A 415 13.23 2.34 -4.41
CA LEU A 415 14.22 1.44 -5.01
C LEU A 415 13.58 0.41 -5.92
N MET A 416 12.43 -0.13 -5.54
CA MET A 416 11.63 -1.05 -6.35
C MET A 416 11.27 -0.40 -7.69
N GLY A 417 10.73 0.82 -7.69
CA GLY A 417 10.44 1.58 -8.91
C GLY A 417 11.67 1.86 -9.77
N ILE A 418 12.76 2.34 -9.15
CA ILE A 418 14.01 2.65 -9.85
C ILE A 418 14.60 1.39 -10.49
N ILE A 419 14.69 0.28 -9.77
CA ILE A 419 15.26 -0.97 -10.27
C ILE A 419 14.35 -1.56 -11.36
N ALA A 420 13.03 -1.46 -11.23
CA ALA A 420 12.10 -1.88 -12.27
C ALA A 420 12.30 -1.07 -13.57
N LEU A 421 12.48 0.25 -13.48
CA LEU A 421 12.82 1.08 -14.63
C LEU A 421 14.15 0.66 -15.27
N VAL A 422 15.19 0.40 -14.46
CA VAL A 422 16.48 -0.12 -14.96
C VAL A 422 16.31 -1.48 -15.65
N CYS A 423 15.49 -2.37 -15.10
CA CYS A 423 15.17 -3.66 -15.70
C CYS A 423 14.47 -3.54 -17.05
N ILE A 424 13.60 -2.53 -17.24
CA ILE A 424 13.00 -2.19 -18.54
C ILE A 424 14.08 -1.69 -19.52
N ILE A 425 14.99 -0.82 -19.07
CA ILE A 425 16.08 -0.27 -19.90
C ILE A 425 17.00 -1.39 -20.40
N VAL A 426 17.42 -2.28 -19.50
CA VAL A 426 18.36 -3.37 -19.78
C VAL A 426 17.68 -4.55 -20.48
N GLY A 427 16.36 -4.71 -20.32
CA GLY A 427 15.62 -5.88 -20.81
C GLY A 427 15.86 -7.14 -19.97
N PHE A 428 16.07 -6.96 -18.66
CA PHE A 428 16.25 -8.02 -17.68
C PHE A 428 14.98 -8.13 -16.79
N PRO A 429 14.64 -9.32 -16.25
CA PRO A 429 15.12 -10.63 -16.69
C PRO A 429 14.61 -10.96 -18.11
N LYS A 430 15.43 -11.70 -18.88
CA LYS A 430 15.00 -12.22 -20.18
C LYS A 430 14.02 -13.36 -19.95
N THR A 431 12.78 -13.18 -20.36
CA THR A 431 11.76 -14.23 -20.36
C THR A 431 11.71 -14.90 -21.73
N LYS A 432 11.33 -16.18 -21.79
CA LYS A 432 11.15 -16.88 -23.07
C LYS A 432 9.78 -16.49 -23.62
N ILE A 433 9.71 -16.12 -24.90
CA ILE A 433 8.42 -15.95 -25.59
C ILE A 433 7.77 -17.33 -25.69
N VAL A 434 6.81 -17.63 -24.83
CA VAL A 434 5.89 -18.76 -25.01
C VAL A 434 4.72 -18.22 -25.84
N LYS A 435 4.54 -18.71 -27.07
CA LYS A 435 3.41 -18.29 -27.92
C LYS A 435 2.14 -18.88 -27.33
N SER A 436 1.07 -18.08 -27.27
CA SER A 436 -0.23 -18.47 -26.70
C SER A 436 -0.85 -19.74 -27.32
N LYS A 437 -0.48 -20.10 -28.56
CA LYS A 437 -0.88 -21.35 -29.22
C LYS A 437 -0.30 -22.62 -28.60
N ASP A 438 0.83 -22.54 -27.91
CA ASP A 438 1.49 -23.73 -27.35
C ASP A 438 0.87 -24.16 -26.01
N ARG A 439 0.14 -23.25 -25.31
CA ARG A 439 -0.54 -23.56 -24.04
C ARG A 439 -1.85 -24.34 -24.19
N GLU A 440 -2.54 -24.25 -25.34
CA GLU A 440 -3.71 -25.10 -25.62
C GLU A 440 -3.31 -26.57 -25.81
N MET A 441 -2.05 -26.87 -26.15
CA MET A 441 -1.55 -28.25 -26.23
C MET A 441 -1.13 -28.84 -24.88
N GLU A 442 -0.64 -28.02 -23.93
CA GLU A 442 -0.25 -28.51 -22.59
C GLU A 442 -1.47 -28.86 -21.72
N VAL A 443 -2.58 -28.12 -21.81
CA VAL A 443 -3.79 -28.39 -21.00
C VAL A 443 -4.57 -29.63 -21.48
N VAL A 444 -4.27 -30.14 -22.68
CA VAL A 444 -4.88 -31.37 -23.22
C VAL A 444 -4.04 -32.62 -22.91
N THR A 445 -2.88 -32.47 -22.27
CA THR A 445 -1.94 -33.58 -22.01
C THR A 445 -1.58 -33.84 -20.54
N GLU A 446 -2.24 -33.16 -19.59
CA GLU A 446 -2.32 -33.56 -18.17
C GLU A 446 -3.76 -33.89 -17.79
#